data_AF-A0A2I0QZG3-F1
#
_entry.id   AF-A0A2I0QZG3-F1
#
_cell.length_a   1.000
_cell.length_b   1.000
_cell.length_c   1.000
_cell.angle_alpha   90.00
_cell.angle_beta   90.00
_cell.angle_gamma   90.00
#
_symmetry.space_group_name_H-M   'P 1'
#
loop_
_entity.id
_entity.type
_entity.pdbx_description
1 polymer ?
#
loop_
_entity_poly.entity_id
_entity_poly.type
_entity_poly.pdbx_seq_one_letter_code
_entity_poly.pdbx_strand_id
1 'polypeptide(L)'
;MKTLLKFLLLPFLFLLALFACKKEQPEILNAEDPCDCASEVSADFEIREALNNGAPSINMYTVTDDILAYKTAYFKAKEADAEYTWYIGADIETDRETAKFFPGQWAGSVIPITLVVEKEPNTICFPNDDGYDSITKYMGVHSFCDSSIMEGTFRVAEENSIDSFDIVFDLELAYAAPGVLSNSNCSRLDFYNYDRNGSNCVGYDNVMARNYRAFRSGIFSNWGGASHECGDLLIKKCYLDLNNQLFLSYEYWHVNDPEAIELNVNGRKLN
;
A
#
# COMPACT_ATOMS: atom_id res chain seq x y z
N MET A 1 -5.71 51.87 70.11
CA MET A 1 -6.05 51.31 68.78
C MET A 1 -4.85 50.83 67.95
N LYS A 2 -3.70 51.53 67.92
CA LYS A 2 -2.54 51.11 67.08
C LYS A 2 -1.85 49.79 67.50
N THR A 3 -1.94 49.39 68.76
CA THR A 3 -1.36 48.12 69.27
C THR A 3 -2.27 46.91 68.99
N LEU A 4 -3.59 47.09 68.98
CA LEU A 4 -4.55 46.01 68.70
C LEU A 4 -4.48 45.56 67.23
N LEU A 5 -4.24 46.50 66.31
CA LEU A 5 -4.09 46.20 64.87
C LEU A 5 -2.85 45.35 64.57
N LYS A 6 -1.76 45.52 65.34
CA LYS A 6 -0.53 44.74 65.19
C LYS A 6 -0.68 43.29 65.68
N PHE A 7 -1.48 43.07 66.73
CA PHE A 7 -1.75 41.72 67.23
C PHE A 7 -2.70 40.92 66.33
N LEU A 8 -3.52 41.59 65.51
CA LEU A 8 -4.42 40.93 64.55
C LEU A 8 -3.73 40.60 63.21
N LEU A 9 -2.72 41.37 62.83
CA LEU A 9 -1.95 41.19 61.58
C LEU A 9 -1.01 39.97 61.62
N LEU A 10 -0.41 39.67 62.78
CA LEU A 10 0.55 38.57 62.93
C LEU A 10 -0.06 37.17 62.70
N PRO A 11 -1.22 36.80 63.30
CA PRO A 11 -1.83 35.50 63.06
C PRO A 11 -2.40 35.40 61.64
N PHE A 12 -2.84 36.51 61.04
CA PHE A 12 -3.34 36.53 59.66
C PHE A 12 -2.24 36.27 58.63
N LEU A 13 -1.04 36.84 58.84
CA LEU A 13 0.13 36.53 58.02
C LEU A 13 0.57 35.07 58.15
N PHE A 14 0.47 34.52 59.38
CA PHE A 14 0.80 33.12 59.64
C PHE A 14 -0.24 32.17 59.00
N LEU A 15 -1.52 32.53 59.00
CA LEU A 15 -2.57 31.78 58.30
C LEU A 15 -2.35 31.81 56.78
N LEU A 16 -2.02 32.97 56.21
CA LEU A 16 -1.71 33.11 54.77
C LEU A 16 -0.50 32.26 54.35
N ALA A 17 0.52 32.15 55.20
CA ALA A 17 1.67 31.28 54.95
C ALA A 17 1.31 29.78 54.98
N LEU A 18 0.34 29.37 55.81
CA LEU A 18 -0.16 27.99 55.85
C LEU A 18 -1.02 27.63 54.62
N PHE A 19 -1.72 28.60 54.01
CA PHE A 19 -2.49 28.38 52.78
C PHE A 19 -1.64 28.47 51.50
N ALA A 20 -0.51 29.20 51.52
CA ALA A 20 0.39 29.32 50.36
C ALA A 20 1.24 28.06 50.11
N CYS A 21 1.28 27.12 51.05
CA CYS A 21 2.04 25.86 50.95
C CYS A 21 1.17 24.64 50.60
N LYS A 22 0.02 24.84 49.94
CA LYS A 22 -0.59 23.77 49.14
C LYS A 22 0.12 23.74 47.80
N LYS A 23 1.31 23.14 47.77
CA LYS A 23 1.89 22.65 46.51
C LYS A 23 0.90 21.61 46.02
N GLU A 24 0.08 21.98 45.02
CA GLU A 24 -0.70 21.01 44.26
C GLU A 24 0.28 19.94 43.83
N GLN A 25 0.19 18.78 44.48
CA GLN A 25 0.96 17.62 44.09
C GLN A 25 0.32 17.26 42.75
N PRO A 26 1.05 17.38 41.62
CA PRO A 26 0.48 16.96 40.35
C PRO A 26 -0.01 15.53 40.57
N GLU A 27 -1.30 15.30 40.31
CA GLU A 27 -1.84 13.95 40.31
C GLU A 27 -0.90 13.16 39.42
N ILE A 28 -0.20 12.19 40.00
CA ILE A 28 0.49 11.18 39.24
C ILE A 28 -0.67 10.45 38.58
N LEU A 29 -1.06 10.91 37.39
CA LEU A 29 -1.86 10.14 36.45
C LEU A 29 -1.18 8.78 36.46
N ASN A 30 -1.95 7.73 36.80
CA ASN A 30 -1.46 6.36 36.87
C ASN A 30 -0.50 6.18 35.70
N ALA A 31 0.78 5.91 35.99
CA ALA A 31 1.74 5.65 34.94
C ALA A 31 1.10 4.61 34.02
N GLU A 32 0.95 4.94 32.74
CA GLU A 32 0.46 3.99 31.74
C GLU A 32 1.27 2.70 31.90
N ASP A 33 0.60 1.55 31.81
CA ASP A 33 1.27 0.27 32.00
C ASP A 33 2.42 0.21 30.98
N PRO A 34 3.69 0.03 31.41
CA PRO A 34 4.81 -0.03 30.47
C PRO A 34 4.66 -1.13 29.41
N CYS A 35 3.70 -2.04 29.58
CA CYS A 35 3.39 -3.11 28.65
C CYS A 35 2.30 -2.75 27.62
N ASP A 36 1.60 -1.62 27.74
CA ASP A 36 0.52 -1.23 26.81
C ASP A 36 1.01 -0.99 25.37
N CYS A 37 2.30 -0.64 25.20
CA CYS A 37 2.94 -0.47 23.90
C CYS A 37 3.91 -1.59 23.52
N ALA A 38 4.03 -2.62 24.35
CA ALA A 38 4.91 -3.75 24.08
C ALA A 38 4.18 -4.79 23.23
N SER A 39 4.94 -5.53 22.42
CA SER A 39 4.47 -6.72 21.71
C SER A 39 5.47 -7.86 21.88
N GLU A 40 4.99 -9.09 21.81
CA GLU A 40 5.85 -10.26 21.65
C GLU A 40 6.64 -10.15 20.34
N VAL A 41 7.75 -10.87 20.24
CA VAL A 41 8.54 -10.96 18.99
C VAL A 41 7.64 -11.49 17.87
N SER A 42 7.72 -10.88 16.68
CA SER A 42 6.91 -11.29 15.53
C SER A 42 7.75 -11.47 14.27
N ALA A 43 7.53 -12.59 13.59
CA ALA A 43 8.08 -12.90 12.29
C ALA A 43 7.20 -12.41 11.13
N ASP A 44 6.21 -11.53 11.37
CA ASP A 44 5.38 -11.03 10.27
C ASP A 44 6.18 -10.18 9.27
N PHE A 45 5.83 -10.31 7.99
CA PHE A 45 6.54 -9.63 6.91
C PHE A 45 5.64 -9.26 5.73
N GLU A 46 6.12 -8.34 4.90
CA GLU A 46 5.49 -7.95 3.65
C GLU A 46 6.26 -8.52 2.46
N ILE A 47 5.51 -8.99 1.46
CA ILE A 47 6.00 -9.26 0.12
C ILE A 47 5.58 -8.06 -0.74
N ARG A 48 6.50 -7.54 -1.53
CA ARG A 48 6.26 -6.37 -2.38
C ARG A 48 6.81 -6.60 -3.78
N GLU A 49 6.14 -6.03 -4.76
CA GLU A 49 6.57 -6.09 -6.15
C GLU A 49 6.70 -4.69 -6.74
N ALA A 50 7.78 -4.44 -7.46
CA ALA A 50 8.00 -3.16 -8.13
C ALA A 50 7.24 -3.08 -9.46
N LEU A 51 6.61 -1.93 -9.74
CA LEU A 51 5.97 -1.65 -11.04
C LEU A 51 6.96 -1.75 -12.22
N ASN A 52 8.24 -1.42 -12.01
CA ASN A 52 9.31 -1.49 -13.01
C ASN A 52 10.52 -2.25 -12.45
N ASN A 53 11.26 -2.93 -13.32
CA ASN A 53 12.56 -3.52 -12.98
C ASN A 53 13.61 -2.39 -12.93
N GLY A 54 14.15 -2.10 -11.75
CA GLY A 54 15.12 -1.00 -11.51
C GLY A 54 15.12 -0.58 -10.04
N ALA A 55 15.88 0.46 -9.67
CA ALA A 55 15.82 1.11 -8.36
C ALA A 55 14.56 1.99 -8.30
N PRO A 56 13.41 1.46 -7.85
CA PRO A 56 12.16 2.19 -7.90
C PRO A 56 12.22 3.27 -6.84
N SER A 57 11.61 4.43 -7.08
CA SER A 57 11.28 5.30 -5.95
C SER A 57 10.43 4.50 -4.95
N ILE A 58 10.56 4.77 -3.65
CA ILE A 58 9.81 4.08 -2.57
C ILE A 58 8.29 3.96 -2.85
N ASN A 59 7.75 4.83 -3.72
CA ASN A 59 6.36 4.92 -4.10
C ASN A 59 5.96 4.00 -5.28
N MET A 60 6.83 3.07 -5.71
CA MET A 60 6.59 2.18 -6.85
C MET A 60 6.50 0.70 -6.48
N TYR A 61 6.36 0.41 -5.18
CA TYR A 61 6.10 -0.92 -4.66
C TYR A 61 4.60 -1.10 -4.36
N THR A 62 4.10 -2.28 -4.67
CA THR A 62 2.77 -2.74 -4.23
C THR A 62 2.96 -3.90 -3.27
N VAL A 63 2.34 -3.83 -2.09
CA VAL A 63 2.26 -5.00 -1.19
C VAL A 63 1.40 -6.06 -1.87
N THR A 64 1.89 -7.28 -1.92
CA THR A 64 1.28 -8.36 -2.68
C THR A 64 1.49 -9.69 -1.96
N ASP A 65 0.80 -10.71 -2.45
CA ASP A 65 0.94 -12.11 -2.10
C ASP A 65 1.54 -12.92 -3.25
N ASP A 66 1.32 -12.49 -4.51
CA ASP A 66 1.97 -13.06 -5.69
C ASP A 66 2.73 -12.00 -6.51
N ILE A 67 3.55 -12.46 -7.45
CA ILE A 67 4.31 -11.60 -8.38
C ILE A 67 4.14 -12.05 -9.83
N LEU A 68 4.49 -11.18 -10.78
CA LEU A 68 4.70 -11.55 -12.17
C LEU A 68 6.11 -12.10 -12.38
N ALA A 69 6.26 -13.04 -13.32
CA ALA A 69 7.57 -13.50 -13.75
C ALA A 69 8.40 -12.37 -14.39
N TYR A 70 9.73 -12.51 -14.37
CA TYR A 70 10.69 -11.49 -14.76
C TYR A 70 10.64 -10.23 -13.90
N LYS A 71 10.21 -10.34 -12.63
CA LYS A 71 10.20 -9.25 -11.66
C LYS A 71 11.01 -9.61 -10.41
N THR A 72 11.31 -8.58 -9.64
CA THR A 72 11.93 -8.71 -8.33
C THR A 72 10.87 -8.63 -7.24
N ALA A 73 10.77 -9.67 -6.41
CA ALA A 73 10.06 -9.60 -5.15
C ALA A 73 10.97 -9.03 -4.07
N TYR A 74 10.40 -8.19 -3.22
CA TYR A 74 11.06 -7.57 -2.09
C TYR A 74 10.36 -8.04 -0.82
N PHE A 75 11.15 -8.46 0.16
CA PHE A 75 10.68 -9.00 1.42
C PHE A 75 11.14 -8.07 2.53
N LYS A 76 10.22 -7.68 3.41
CA LYS A 76 10.53 -6.82 4.56
C LYS A 76 9.90 -7.36 5.83
N ALA A 77 10.75 -7.65 6.83
CA ALA A 77 10.30 -7.95 8.18
C ALA A 77 9.69 -6.70 8.83
N LYS A 78 8.52 -6.87 9.45
CA LYS A 78 7.84 -5.79 10.17
C LYS A 78 8.55 -5.49 11.49
N GLU A 79 8.97 -6.53 12.20
CA GLU A 79 9.78 -6.40 13.41
C GLU A 79 11.05 -5.61 13.10
N ALA A 80 11.43 -4.74 14.04
CA ALA A 80 12.61 -3.90 13.96
C ALA A 80 13.62 -4.34 15.04
N ASP A 81 14.90 -4.07 14.78
CA ASP A 81 15.98 -4.28 15.74
C ASP A 81 16.03 -5.72 16.29
N ALA A 82 15.91 -6.69 15.39
CA ALA A 82 16.02 -8.13 15.63
C ALA A 82 17.08 -8.75 14.70
N GLU A 83 17.39 -10.02 14.92
CA GLU A 83 18.12 -10.86 13.99
C GLU A 83 17.14 -11.56 13.05
N TYR A 84 17.45 -11.58 11.75
CA TYR A 84 16.55 -12.11 10.72
C TYR A 84 17.24 -13.28 10.00
N THR A 85 16.47 -14.34 9.75
CA THR A 85 16.88 -15.38 8.81
C THR A 85 15.73 -15.66 7.85
N TRP A 86 15.94 -15.33 6.58
CA TRP A 86 15.03 -15.66 5.50
C TRP A 86 15.41 -16.97 4.84
N TYR A 87 14.43 -17.82 4.56
CA TYR A 87 14.55 -18.96 3.68
C TYR A 87 13.64 -18.74 2.47
N ILE A 88 14.23 -18.46 1.31
CA ILE A 88 13.54 -18.18 0.05
C ILE A 88 13.87 -19.31 -0.93
N GLY A 89 13.07 -20.38 -0.91
CA GLY A 89 13.44 -21.61 -1.60
C GLY A 89 14.74 -22.21 -1.02
N ALA A 90 15.84 -22.17 -1.79
CA ALA A 90 17.15 -22.65 -1.36
C ALA A 90 18.08 -21.52 -0.85
N ASP A 91 17.69 -20.26 -1.02
CA ASP A 91 18.50 -19.11 -0.64
C ASP A 91 18.27 -18.75 0.83
N ILE A 92 19.34 -18.30 1.49
CA ILE A 92 19.34 -17.81 2.87
C ILE A 92 19.83 -16.37 2.89
N GLU A 93 19.08 -15.47 3.53
CA GLU A 93 19.41 -14.04 3.67
C GLU A 93 19.24 -13.62 5.13
N THR A 94 20.01 -12.63 5.60
CA THR A 94 20.03 -12.27 7.04
C THR A 94 19.65 -10.82 7.34
N ASP A 95 19.40 -10.02 6.29
CA ASP A 95 19.02 -8.62 6.45
C ASP A 95 17.52 -8.48 6.76
N ARG A 96 17.11 -7.38 7.40
CA ARG A 96 15.69 -7.07 7.64
C ARG A 96 14.88 -6.99 6.34
N GLU A 97 15.52 -6.52 5.28
CA GLU A 97 14.96 -6.39 3.94
C GLU A 97 15.86 -7.13 2.95
N THR A 98 15.27 -7.96 2.10
CA THR A 98 15.98 -8.64 1.02
C THR A 98 15.14 -8.69 -0.25
N ALA A 99 15.75 -9.06 -1.38
CA ALA A 99 15.06 -9.09 -2.66
C ALA A 99 15.56 -10.24 -3.54
N LYS A 100 14.65 -10.83 -4.33
CA LYS A 100 14.97 -11.91 -5.26
C LYS A 100 14.31 -11.68 -6.61
N PHE A 101 15.09 -11.88 -7.67
CA PHE A 101 14.60 -11.83 -9.04
C PHE A 101 14.10 -13.21 -9.48
N PHE A 102 12.88 -13.27 -10.01
CA PHE A 102 12.24 -14.51 -10.45
C PHE A 102 12.16 -14.57 -11.98
N PRO A 103 13.12 -15.24 -12.66
CA PRO A 103 13.06 -15.42 -14.12
C PRO A 103 11.85 -16.25 -14.57
N GLY A 104 11.53 -16.18 -15.87
CA GLY A 104 10.37 -16.86 -16.48
C GLY A 104 10.21 -18.36 -16.18
N GLN A 105 11.30 -19.08 -15.86
CA GLN A 105 11.23 -20.50 -15.48
C GLN A 105 10.43 -20.77 -14.20
N TRP A 106 10.22 -19.75 -13.36
CA TRP A 106 9.42 -19.86 -12.14
C TRP A 106 7.93 -19.58 -12.38
N ALA A 107 7.52 -19.16 -13.58
CA ALA A 107 6.11 -18.93 -13.88
C ALA A 107 5.28 -20.21 -13.65
N GLY A 108 4.16 -20.07 -12.95
CA GLY A 108 3.29 -21.17 -12.51
C GLY A 108 3.74 -21.87 -11.22
N SER A 109 4.83 -21.42 -10.59
CA SER A 109 5.29 -21.99 -9.31
C SER A 109 4.75 -21.24 -8.10
N VAL A 110 4.81 -21.89 -6.94
CA VAL A 110 4.53 -21.30 -5.63
C VAL A 110 5.79 -21.44 -4.78
N ILE A 111 6.30 -20.31 -4.27
CA ILE A 111 7.55 -20.23 -3.52
C ILE A 111 7.24 -20.07 -2.03
N PRO A 112 7.68 -21.01 -1.17
CA PRO A 112 7.60 -20.80 0.28
C PRO A 112 8.67 -19.79 0.71
N ILE A 113 8.25 -18.78 1.45
CA ILE A 113 9.09 -17.74 2.04
C ILE A 113 8.97 -17.87 3.54
N THR A 114 10.03 -18.29 4.22
CA THR A 114 10.04 -18.39 5.68
C THR A 114 10.89 -17.27 6.24
N LEU A 115 10.36 -16.53 7.21
CA LEU A 115 11.12 -15.62 8.04
C LEU A 115 11.20 -16.20 9.45
N VAL A 116 12.41 -16.23 10.00
CA VAL A 116 12.69 -16.45 11.42
C VAL A 116 13.21 -15.14 12.00
N VAL A 117 12.67 -14.75 13.14
CA VAL A 117 13.07 -13.55 13.88
C VAL A 117 13.50 -13.93 15.28
N GLU A 118 14.69 -13.47 15.67
CA GLU A 118 15.24 -13.66 17.01
C GLU A 118 15.54 -12.29 17.65
N LYS A 119 15.10 -12.08 18.88
CA LYS A 119 15.28 -10.84 19.64
C LYS A 119 15.34 -11.13 21.14
N GLU A 120 15.91 -10.22 21.92
CA GLU A 120 15.90 -10.34 23.38
C GLU A 120 14.46 -10.44 23.92
N PRO A 121 14.09 -11.50 24.67
CA PRO A 121 12.73 -11.70 25.13
C PRO A 121 12.28 -10.67 26.16
N ASN A 122 11.06 -10.14 26.01
CA ASN A 122 10.46 -9.21 26.95
C ASN A 122 9.68 -9.94 28.05
N THR A 123 10.41 -10.65 28.92
CA THR A 123 9.82 -11.40 30.05
C THR A 123 9.14 -10.53 31.11
N ILE A 124 9.32 -9.20 31.07
CA ILE A 124 8.65 -8.25 31.98
C ILE A 124 7.16 -8.14 31.60
N CYS A 125 6.88 -7.98 30.32
CA CYS A 125 5.51 -7.84 29.81
C CYS A 125 4.90 -9.17 29.36
N PHE A 126 5.74 -10.07 28.87
CA PHE A 126 5.33 -11.34 28.30
C PHE A 126 6.16 -12.47 28.93
N PRO A 127 5.73 -13.04 30.08
CA PRO A 127 6.53 -14.03 30.82
C PRO A 127 6.89 -15.30 30.04
N ASN A 128 6.21 -15.56 28.92
CA ASN A 128 6.44 -16.70 28.04
C ASN A 128 7.16 -16.33 26.73
N ASP A 129 7.48 -15.04 26.53
CA ASP A 129 8.27 -14.61 25.38
C ASP A 129 9.65 -15.27 25.47
N ASP A 130 9.96 -16.07 24.46
CA ASP A 130 11.24 -16.77 24.30
C ASP A 130 12.15 -16.07 23.30
N GLY A 131 11.73 -14.91 22.78
CA GLY A 131 12.51 -14.10 21.87
C GLY A 131 12.50 -14.61 20.43
N TYR A 132 11.67 -15.60 20.10
CA TYR A 132 11.69 -16.31 18.83
C TYR A 132 10.32 -16.35 18.18
N ASP A 133 10.25 -16.00 16.90
CA ASP A 133 9.06 -16.30 16.09
C ASP A 133 9.47 -16.72 14.68
N SER A 134 8.61 -17.51 14.03
CA SER A 134 8.79 -17.88 12.62
C SER A 134 7.46 -18.03 11.89
N ILE A 135 7.43 -17.59 10.63
CA ILE A 135 6.25 -17.76 9.77
C ILE A 135 6.66 -18.07 8.34
N THR A 136 5.91 -18.94 7.68
CA THR A 136 6.01 -19.20 6.25
C THR A 136 4.81 -18.61 5.52
N LYS A 137 5.08 -17.73 4.54
CA LYS A 137 4.06 -17.28 3.55
C LYS A 137 4.38 -17.90 2.19
N TYR A 138 3.34 -18.11 1.39
CA TYR A 138 3.46 -18.69 0.05
C TYR A 138 3.23 -17.60 -0.99
N MET A 139 4.14 -17.51 -1.96
CA MET A 139 4.08 -16.53 -3.04
C MET A 139 3.94 -17.21 -4.39
N GLY A 140 2.85 -16.95 -5.11
CA GLY A 140 2.71 -17.36 -6.50
C GLY A 140 3.61 -16.56 -7.42
N VAL A 141 4.13 -17.21 -8.46
CA VAL A 141 4.82 -16.54 -9.57
C VAL A 141 4.00 -16.76 -10.83
N HIS A 142 3.34 -15.71 -11.30
CA HIS A 142 2.45 -15.77 -12.45
C HIS A 142 3.21 -15.48 -13.75
N SER A 143 2.59 -15.82 -14.89
CA SER A 143 3.13 -15.40 -16.18
C SER A 143 3.31 -13.89 -16.20
N PHE A 144 4.35 -13.37 -16.88
CA PHE A 144 4.52 -11.91 -17.04
C PHE A 144 3.26 -11.22 -17.59
N CYS A 145 2.52 -11.96 -18.41
CA CYS A 145 1.31 -11.52 -19.07
C CYS A 145 0.02 -11.77 -18.29
N ASP A 146 0.08 -12.37 -17.10
CA ASP A 146 -1.11 -12.59 -16.30
C ASP A 146 -1.77 -11.25 -15.95
N SER A 147 -3.02 -11.09 -16.37
CA SER A 147 -3.88 -9.94 -16.10
C SER A 147 -5.07 -10.30 -15.23
N SER A 148 -5.23 -11.57 -14.85
CA SER A 148 -6.48 -12.13 -14.34
C SER A 148 -7.06 -11.37 -13.14
N ILE A 149 -6.21 -10.85 -12.26
CA ILE A 149 -6.67 -10.09 -11.08
C ILE A 149 -7.02 -8.63 -11.40
N MET A 150 -6.34 -8.01 -12.35
CA MET A 150 -6.51 -6.59 -12.71
C MET A 150 -7.53 -6.39 -13.84
N GLU A 151 -7.81 -7.43 -14.62
CA GLU A 151 -8.76 -7.42 -15.72
C GLU A 151 -10.19 -7.69 -15.24
N GLY A 152 -11.17 -7.09 -15.90
CA GLY A 152 -12.59 -7.33 -15.65
C GLY A 152 -13.35 -6.07 -15.26
N THR A 153 -14.57 -6.29 -14.77
CA THR A 153 -15.48 -5.21 -14.35
C THR A 153 -15.29 -4.90 -12.87
N PHE A 154 -15.23 -3.60 -12.52
CA PHE A 154 -15.12 -3.14 -11.14
C PHE A 154 -16.27 -2.19 -10.82
N ARG A 155 -16.93 -2.42 -9.69
CA ARG A 155 -17.88 -1.48 -9.09
C ARG A 155 -17.10 -0.49 -8.23
N VAL A 156 -17.15 0.79 -8.58
CA VAL A 156 -16.39 1.85 -7.94
C VAL A 156 -17.28 2.99 -7.46
N ALA A 157 -16.79 3.73 -6.46
CA ALA A 157 -17.41 4.95 -5.95
C ALA A 157 -16.32 5.92 -5.46
N GLU A 158 -16.59 7.22 -5.58
CA GLU A 158 -15.77 8.24 -4.92
C GLU A 158 -15.94 8.17 -3.40
N GLU A 159 -14.96 8.69 -2.67
CA GLU A 159 -15.06 8.79 -1.22
C GLU A 159 -16.31 9.58 -0.82
N ASN A 160 -17.12 9.02 0.09
CA ASN A 160 -18.39 9.59 0.56
C ASN A 160 -19.50 9.70 -0.49
N SER A 161 -19.35 9.13 -1.69
CA SER A 161 -20.43 9.04 -2.67
C SER A 161 -21.50 8.04 -2.20
N ILE A 162 -22.77 8.37 -2.43
CA ILE A 162 -23.91 7.43 -2.29
C ILE A 162 -24.18 6.65 -3.58
N ASP A 163 -23.56 7.08 -4.68
CA ASP A 163 -23.70 6.48 -5.99
C ASP A 163 -22.42 5.73 -6.39
N SER A 164 -22.59 4.69 -7.19
CA SER A 164 -21.53 3.81 -7.66
C SER A 164 -21.72 3.52 -9.14
N PHE A 165 -20.61 3.36 -9.87
CA PHE A 165 -20.62 3.04 -11.28
C PHE A 165 -19.69 1.88 -11.58
N ASP A 166 -19.86 1.29 -12.76
CA ASP A 166 -19.00 0.22 -13.25
C ASP A 166 -17.92 0.77 -14.16
N ILE A 167 -16.70 0.31 -13.99
CA ILE A 167 -15.62 0.48 -14.97
C ILE A 167 -15.14 -0.89 -15.44
N VAL A 168 -14.52 -0.94 -16.61
CA VAL A 168 -13.91 -2.18 -17.12
C VAL A 168 -12.46 -1.91 -17.49
N PHE A 169 -11.59 -2.80 -17.03
CA PHE A 169 -10.21 -2.92 -17.49
C PHE A 169 -10.10 -4.16 -18.37
N ASP A 170 -9.59 -3.97 -19.58
CA ASP A 170 -9.30 -5.06 -20.51
C ASP A 170 -7.82 -4.99 -20.87
N LEU A 171 -7.08 -6.01 -20.46
CA LEU A 171 -5.63 -6.14 -20.66
C LEU A 171 -5.29 -7.20 -21.72
N GLU A 172 -6.28 -8.01 -22.14
CA GLU A 172 -6.14 -9.13 -23.07
C GLU A 172 -6.17 -8.67 -24.54
N LEU A 173 -6.92 -7.60 -24.85
CA LEU A 173 -7.24 -7.18 -26.23
C LEU A 173 -6.27 -6.19 -26.91
N ALA A 174 -4.99 -6.23 -26.54
CA ALA A 174 -3.91 -5.53 -27.24
C ALA A 174 -3.61 -6.06 -28.67
N TYR A 175 -4.53 -6.78 -29.31
CA TYR A 175 -4.37 -7.41 -30.62
C TYR A 175 -5.62 -7.16 -31.47
N ALA A 176 -5.45 -6.43 -32.60
CA ALA A 176 -6.15 -6.70 -33.87
C ALA A 176 -5.89 -5.66 -34.99
N ALA A 177 -4.81 -4.87 -35.01
CA ALA A 177 -4.35 -4.30 -36.28
C ALA A 177 -3.32 -5.24 -36.93
N PRO A 178 -3.61 -5.82 -38.10
CA PRO A 178 -2.60 -6.50 -38.90
C PRO A 178 -1.45 -5.52 -39.18
N GLY A 179 -0.25 -5.82 -38.68
CA GLY A 179 0.97 -5.05 -38.96
C GLY A 179 1.47 -4.13 -37.85
N VAL A 180 0.79 -4.02 -36.71
CA VAL A 180 1.34 -3.31 -35.53
C VAL A 180 2.07 -4.32 -34.63
N LEU A 181 3.37 -4.13 -34.56
CA LEU A 181 4.37 -4.96 -33.88
C LEU A 181 4.05 -5.17 -32.40
N SER A 182 4.24 -6.39 -31.88
CA SER A 182 4.52 -6.58 -30.44
C SER A 182 3.53 -7.41 -29.63
N ASN A 183 3.20 -8.61 -30.07
CA ASN A 183 2.44 -9.67 -29.37
C ASN A 183 2.89 -10.02 -27.93
N SER A 184 3.96 -9.39 -27.42
CA SER A 184 4.78 -9.89 -26.31
C SER A 184 4.79 -9.01 -25.06
N ASN A 185 4.17 -7.83 -25.08
CA ASN A 185 4.47 -6.85 -24.02
C ASN A 185 3.39 -6.71 -22.94
N CYS A 186 2.18 -7.26 -23.14
CA CYS A 186 1.11 -7.29 -22.13
C CYS A 186 0.94 -5.95 -21.41
N SER A 187 1.14 -4.88 -22.18
CA SER A 187 1.38 -3.52 -21.70
C SER A 187 0.29 -2.57 -22.15
N ARG A 188 -0.82 -3.06 -22.73
CA ARG A 188 -1.94 -2.25 -23.18
C ARG A 188 -3.15 -2.47 -22.27
N LEU A 189 -3.96 -1.43 -22.16
CA LEU A 189 -5.19 -1.38 -21.37
C LEU A 189 -6.23 -0.64 -22.18
N ASP A 190 -7.39 -1.24 -22.33
CA ASP A 190 -8.61 -0.51 -22.66
C ASP A 190 -9.37 -0.21 -21.37
N PHE A 191 -9.83 1.04 -21.24
CA PHE A 191 -10.51 1.54 -20.07
C PHE A 191 -11.90 2.04 -20.47
N TYR A 192 -12.92 1.27 -20.07
CA TYR A 192 -14.32 1.53 -20.39
C TYR A 192 -15.03 2.25 -19.25
N ASN A 193 -15.99 3.11 -19.62
CA ASN A 193 -16.80 3.94 -18.73
C ASN A 193 -15.99 4.80 -17.74
N TYR A 194 -14.83 5.30 -18.17
CA TYR A 194 -13.97 6.13 -17.33
C TYR A 194 -14.60 7.48 -16.96
N ASP A 195 -15.57 7.98 -17.75
CA ASP A 195 -16.25 9.26 -17.55
C ASP A 195 -17.67 9.13 -16.97
N ARG A 196 -18.08 7.92 -16.58
CA ARG A 196 -19.42 7.58 -16.05
C ARG A 196 -20.58 7.72 -17.04
N ASN A 197 -20.32 8.07 -18.30
CA ASN A 197 -21.33 8.25 -19.34
C ASN A 197 -21.33 7.11 -20.38
N GLY A 198 -20.57 6.05 -20.13
CA GLY A 198 -20.40 4.92 -21.03
C GLY A 198 -19.33 5.14 -22.10
N SER A 199 -18.50 6.18 -21.99
CA SER A 199 -17.41 6.43 -22.93
C SER A 199 -16.28 5.43 -22.76
N ASN A 200 -15.63 5.08 -23.86
CA ASN A 200 -14.57 4.08 -23.87
C ASN A 200 -13.27 4.69 -24.39
N CYS A 201 -12.17 4.45 -23.67
CA CYS A 201 -10.85 4.81 -24.15
C CYS A 201 -10.05 3.55 -24.47
N VAL A 202 -9.82 3.33 -25.76
CA VAL A 202 -9.11 2.17 -26.30
C VAL A 202 -7.63 2.54 -26.41
N GLY A 203 -6.78 1.82 -25.68
CA GLY A 203 -5.35 2.11 -25.57
C GLY A 203 -4.57 1.59 -26.76
N TYR A 204 -4.54 2.36 -27.85
CA TYR A 204 -3.48 2.20 -28.86
C TYR A 204 -2.20 2.88 -28.34
N ASP A 205 -1.13 2.09 -28.15
CA ASP A 205 0.27 2.56 -28.09
C ASP A 205 0.88 3.11 -26.79
N ASN A 206 0.25 2.96 -25.61
CA ASN A 206 0.91 3.32 -24.35
C ASN A 206 1.42 2.11 -23.57
N VAL A 207 2.74 2.08 -23.32
CA VAL A 207 3.38 1.07 -22.47
C VAL A 207 3.07 1.39 -21.02
N MET A 208 2.28 0.56 -20.36
CA MET A 208 2.07 0.67 -18.92
C MET A 208 3.22 0.02 -18.13
N ALA A 209 3.55 0.62 -16.99
CA ALA A 209 4.29 -0.05 -15.94
C ALA A 209 3.30 -0.85 -15.09
N ARG A 210 3.55 -2.15 -14.91
CA ARG A 210 2.65 -3.01 -14.13
C ARG A 210 3.40 -4.02 -13.28
N ASN A 211 2.74 -4.45 -12.22
CA ASN A 211 3.07 -5.60 -11.40
C ASN A 211 1.76 -6.41 -11.20
N TYR A 212 1.77 -7.46 -10.38
CA TYR A 212 0.64 -8.37 -10.26
C TYR A 212 -0.65 -7.67 -9.79
N ARG A 213 -0.54 -6.74 -8.84
CA ARG A 213 -1.68 -6.06 -8.20
C ARG A 213 -1.82 -4.59 -8.57
N ALA A 214 -1.03 -4.06 -9.50
CA ALA A 214 -1.05 -2.65 -9.82
C ALA A 214 -0.55 -2.37 -11.23
N PHE A 215 -1.07 -1.28 -11.79
CA PHE A 215 -0.50 -0.67 -12.98
C PHE A 215 -0.54 0.84 -12.88
N ARG A 216 0.35 1.47 -13.65
CA ARG A 216 0.35 2.90 -13.91
C ARG A 216 0.61 3.10 -15.40
N SER A 217 -0.13 4.01 -15.99
CA SER A 217 0.06 4.37 -17.38
C SER A 217 0.61 5.79 -17.49
N GLY A 218 1.34 6.04 -18.58
CA GLY A 218 1.55 7.41 -19.07
C GLY A 218 0.24 8.01 -19.60
N ILE A 219 0.36 9.14 -20.29
CA ILE A 219 -0.77 9.81 -20.94
C ILE A 219 -1.26 8.94 -22.11
N PHE A 220 -2.50 8.47 -22.04
CA PHE A 220 -3.25 7.99 -23.20
C PHE A 220 -3.60 9.21 -24.05
N SER A 221 -3.20 9.20 -25.33
CA SER A 221 -3.54 10.28 -26.26
C SER A 221 -4.00 9.69 -27.59
N ASN A 222 -4.79 10.48 -28.32
CA ASN A 222 -5.50 10.11 -29.56
C ASN A 222 -4.62 9.75 -30.77
N TRP A 223 -3.33 9.50 -30.59
CA TRP A 223 -2.40 9.20 -31.67
C TRP A 223 -2.42 7.69 -32.01
N GLY A 224 -3.49 7.22 -32.65
CA GLY A 224 -3.47 5.90 -33.32
C GLY A 224 -4.79 5.14 -33.46
N GLY A 225 -5.85 5.53 -32.75
CA GLY A 225 -7.15 4.83 -32.76
C GLY A 225 -8.25 5.52 -33.58
N ALA A 226 -9.20 4.73 -34.11
CA ALA A 226 -10.37 5.23 -34.84
C ALA A 226 -11.42 5.93 -33.95
N SER A 227 -11.29 5.86 -32.62
CA SER A 227 -12.18 6.51 -31.66
C SER A 227 -11.55 7.84 -31.20
N HIS A 228 -11.89 8.94 -31.88
CA HIS A 228 -11.66 10.30 -31.39
C HIS A 228 -12.56 10.66 -30.19
N GLU A 229 -12.97 9.66 -29.40
CA GLU A 229 -14.04 9.79 -28.40
C GLU A 229 -13.50 10.01 -26.98
N CYS A 230 -12.31 9.47 -26.64
CA CYS A 230 -11.59 9.94 -25.47
C CYS A 230 -10.72 11.15 -25.82
N GLY A 231 -10.62 12.14 -24.93
CA GLY A 231 -9.50 13.08 -25.00
C GLY A 231 -8.25 12.41 -24.46
N ASP A 232 -7.41 13.15 -23.75
CA ASP A 232 -6.33 12.52 -23.02
C ASP A 232 -6.86 11.80 -21.77
N LEU A 233 -6.18 10.75 -21.31
CA LEU A 233 -6.45 10.09 -20.03
C LEU A 233 -5.12 9.77 -19.36
N LEU A 234 -5.00 9.95 -18.06
CA LEU A 234 -3.79 9.67 -17.28
C LEU A 234 -4.15 8.87 -16.04
N ILE A 235 -3.68 7.63 -15.94
CA ILE A 235 -3.84 6.83 -14.73
C ILE A 235 -2.65 7.09 -13.81
N LYS A 236 -2.87 7.94 -12.81
CA LYS A 236 -1.86 8.29 -11.80
C LYS A 236 -1.50 7.08 -10.93
N LYS A 237 -2.51 6.33 -10.50
CA LYS A 237 -2.35 5.18 -9.59
C LYS A 237 -3.52 4.21 -9.73
N CYS A 238 -3.24 2.94 -9.97
CA CYS A 238 -4.22 1.85 -9.90
C CYS A 238 -3.60 0.68 -9.15
N TYR A 239 -4.24 0.18 -8.09
CA TYR A 239 -3.82 -1.04 -7.40
C TYR A 239 -4.97 -1.74 -6.67
N LEU A 240 -4.80 -3.03 -6.44
CA LEU A 240 -5.59 -3.85 -5.52
C LEU A 240 -4.81 -4.07 -4.23
N ASP A 241 -5.46 -3.88 -3.08
CA ASP A 241 -4.90 -4.32 -1.80
C ASP A 241 -4.98 -5.86 -1.64
N LEU A 242 -4.48 -6.38 -0.51
CA LEU A 242 -4.54 -7.83 -0.23
C LEU A 242 -5.98 -8.35 0.01
N ASN A 243 -6.96 -7.45 0.21
CA ASN A 243 -8.37 -7.78 0.33
C ASN A 243 -9.13 -7.63 -1.01
N ASN A 244 -8.40 -7.44 -2.12
CA ASN A 244 -8.94 -7.20 -3.46
C ASN A 244 -9.83 -5.95 -3.55
N GLN A 245 -9.57 -4.95 -2.71
CA GLN A 245 -10.14 -3.62 -2.84
C GLN A 245 -9.32 -2.81 -3.85
N LEU A 246 -10.02 -2.29 -4.86
CA LEU A 246 -9.44 -1.42 -5.88
C LEU A 246 -9.32 0.00 -5.35
N PHE A 247 -8.15 0.60 -5.55
CA PHE A 247 -7.94 2.04 -5.53
C PHE A 247 -7.53 2.51 -6.93
N LEU A 248 -8.21 3.53 -7.44
CA LEU A 248 -7.93 4.11 -8.75
C LEU A 248 -7.96 5.64 -8.68
N SER A 249 -6.90 6.26 -9.17
CA SER A 249 -6.73 7.71 -9.33
C SER A 249 -6.32 8.01 -10.77
N TYR A 250 -7.11 8.82 -11.46
CA TYR A 250 -6.90 9.16 -12.86
C TYR A 250 -7.41 10.56 -13.20
N GLU A 251 -6.87 11.12 -14.27
CA GLU A 251 -7.33 12.34 -14.92
C GLU A 251 -7.81 12.01 -16.33
N TYR A 252 -8.78 12.75 -16.83
CA TYR A 252 -9.10 12.71 -18.25
C TYR A 252 -9.54 14.08 -18.75
N TRP A 253 -9.38 14.30 -20.06
CA TRP A 253 -9.77 15.51 -20.75
C TRP A 253 -10.91 15.16 -21.73
N HIS A 254 -11.93 16.00 -21.80
CA HIS A 254 -12.89 15.90 -22.89
C HIS A 254 -12.30 16.55 -24.14
N VAL A 255 -12.63 16.04 -25.34
CA VAL A 255 -12.09 16.53 -26.62
C VAL A 255 -12.27 18.05 -26.81
N ASN A 256 -13.31 18.62 -26.20
CA ASN A 256 -13.67 20.04 -26.30
C ASN A 256 -13.41 20.83 -25.00
N ASP A 257 -12.78 20.23 -23.99
CA ASP A 257 -12.52 20.86 -22.70
C ASP A 257 -11.02 20.81 -22.36
N PRO A 258 -10.35 21.97 -22.22
CA PRO A 258 -8.95 22.01 -21.82
C PRO A 258 -8.73 21.65 -20.34
N GLU A 259 -9.78 21.65 -19.51
CA GLU A 259 -9.66 21.33 -18.09
C GLU A 259 -9.70 19.82 -17.86
N ALA A 260 -8.76 19.33 -17.05
CA ALA A 260 -8.70 17.92 -16.66
C ALA A 260 -9.73 17.64 -15.57
N ILE A 261 -10.46 16.53 -15.69
CA ILE A 261 -11.30 16.01 -14.62
C ILE A 261 -10.50 14.94 -13.87
N GLU A 262 -10.22 15.19 -12.59
CA GLU A 262 -9.53 14.25 -11.71
C GLU A 262 -10.54 13.42 -10.91
N LEU A 263 -10.42 12.09 -10.98
CA LEU A 263 -11.25 11.14 -10.25
C LEU A 263 -10.41 10.23 -9.35
N ASN A 264 -10.86 10.09 -8.10
CA ASN A 264 -10.31 9.17 -7.12
C ASN A 264 -11.43 8.26 -6.63
N VAL A 265 -11.35 6.98 -6.96
CA VAL A 265 -12.39 6.01 -6.68
C VAL A 265 -11.86 4.77 -5.99
N ASN A 266 -12.69 4.19 -5.15
CA ASN A 266 -12.45 2.91 -4.50
C ASN A 266 -13.51 1.92 -4.94
N GLY A 267 -13.18 0.63 -4.98
CA GLY A 267 -14.13 -0.37 -5.44
C GLY A 267 -13.68 -1.80 -5.25
N ARG A 268 -14.35 -2.69 -5.97
CA ARG A 268 -14.04 -4.12 -6.01
C ARG A 268 -14.41 -4.71 -7.36
N LYS A 269 -13.74 -5.80 -7.73
CA LYS A 269 -14.06 -6.56 -8.92
C LYS A 269 -15.44 -7.23 -8.80
N LEU A 270 -16.19 -7.27 -9.90
CA LEU A 270 -17.46 -7.97 -10.04
C LEU A 270 -17.22 -9.32 -10.73
N ASN A 271 -17.09 -10.36 -9.90
CA ASN A 271 -16.75 -11.74 -10.27
C ASN A 271 -15.30 -11.93 -10.74
#